data_AF-A0A357CLX0-F1
#
_entry.id   AF-A0A357CLX0-F1
#
_cell.length_a   1.000
_cell.length_b   1.000
_cell.length_c   1.000
_cell.angle_alpha   90.00
_cell.angle_beta   90.00
_cell.angle_gamma   90.00
#
_symmetry.space_group_name_H-M   'P 1'
#
loop_
_entity.id
_entity.type
_entity.pdbx_description
1 polymer ?
#
loop_
_entity_poly.entity_id
_entity_poly.type
_entity_poly.pdbx_seq_one_letter_code
_entity_poly.pdbx_strand_id
1 'polypeptide(L)'
;MSGNYNVIASGMTITDERKEVVNFSEPYINAGLVIITRAGEQGIKGPEDLAGKRLAVQINSTGDLAATKMQEEEGIGIVDIKRFNQATDPFLELKNGAADAVVMDLPVAGAQMKASPGVYKIIGEAFTTEEYGLALRKSDTELLKKVNNALAALKTNGKYDELYQQYFGE
;
A
#
# COMPACT_ATOMS: atom_id res chain seq x y z
N MET A 1 -2.71 -18.92 -10.53
CA MET A 1 -3.99 -18.76 -9.79
C MET A 1 -4.75 -20.07 -9.80
N SER A 2 -5.14 -20.61 -8.64
CA SER A 2 -5.80 -21.91 -8.47
C SER A 2 -7.26 -21.97 -8.95
N GLY A 3 -7.71 -21.06 -9.81
CA GLY A 3 -9.08 -21.02 -10.33
C GLY A 3 -10.17 -20.53 -9.34
N ASN A 4 -9.85 -20.41 -8.05
CA ASN A 4 -10.83 -20.13 -6.99
C ASN A 4 -11.44 -18.71 -7.00
N TYR A 5 -10.82 -17.75 -7.70
CA TYR A 5 -11.25 -16.35 -7.72
C TYR A 5 -11.20 -15.78 -9.13
N ASN A 6 -12.24 -15.05 -9.56
CA ASN A 6 -12.30 -14.41 -10.88
C ASN A 6 -11.61 -13.04 -10.95
N VAL A 7 -11.69 -12.26 -9.86
CA VAL A 7 -11.11 -10.92 -9.74
C VAL A 7 -10.55 -10.76 -8.34
N ILE A 8 -9.38 -10.14 -8.22
CA ILE A 8 -8.79 -9.70 -6.96
C ILE A 8 -8.93 -8.17 -6.89
N ALA A 9 -9.72 -7.70 -5.92
CA ALA A 9 -9.97 -6.29 -5.65
C ALA A 9 -9.53 -5.94 -4.22
N SER A 10 -8.22 -5.93 -3.99
CA SER A 10 -7.62 -5.90 -2.64
C SER A 10 -6.52 -4.83 -2.50
N GLY A 11 -6.64 -3.69 -3.21
CA GLY A 11 -5.58 -2.68 -3.23
C GLY A 11 -4.25 -3.21 -3.77
N MET A 12 -4.27 -4.07 -4.78
CA MET A 12 -3.07 -4.70 -5.30
C MET A 12 -2.31 -3.73 -6.21
N THR A 13 -1.09 -3.34 -5.81
CA THR A 13 -0.20 -2.55 -6.66
C THR A 13 0.13 -3.28 -7.96
N ILE A 14 0.02 -2.55 -9.07
CA ILE A 14 0.46 -2.97 -10.39
C ILE A 14 1.99 -2.92 -10.42
N THR A 15 2.63 -4.09 -10.52
CA THR A 15 4.09 -4.22 -10.72
C THR A 15 4.36 -5.06 -11.96
N ASP A 16 5.54 -4.93 -12.56
CA ASP A 16 5.89 -5.70 -13.75
C ASP A 16 5.95 -7.21 -13.46
N GLU A 17 6.53 -7.60 -12.33
CA GLU A 17 6.53 -8.99 -11.85
C GLU A 17 5.08 -9.54 -11.70
N ARG A 18 4.18 -8.77 -11.10
CA ARG A 18 2.76 -9.18 -10.97
C ARG A 18 2.09 -9.25 -12.34
N LYS A 19 2.41 -8.35 -13.28
CA LYS A 19 1.90 -8.38 -14.66
C LYS A 19 2.37 -9.62 -15.42
N GLU A 20 3.43 -10.31 -15.03
CA GLU A 20 3.81 -11.56 -15.69
C GLU A 20 2.77 -12.66 -15.44
N VAL A 21 2.15 -12.66 -14.26
CA VAL A 21 1.25 -13.73 -13.80
C VAL A 21 -0.24 -13.37 -13.86
N VAL A 22 -0.59 -12.08 -13.85
CA VAL A 22 -1.98 -11.59 -13.91
C VAL A 22 -2.15 -10.52 -14.99
N ASN A 23 -3.40 -10.29 -15.41
CA ASN A 23 -3.75 -9.03 -16.07
C ASN A 23 -4.32 -8.07 -15.04
N PHE A 24 -4.00 -6.79 -15.17
CA PHE A 24 -4.60 -5.73 -14.36
C PHE A 24 -5.63 -4.95 -15.17
N SER A 25 -6.66 -4.46 -14.49
CA SER A 25 -7.50 -3.37 -15.00
C SER A 25 -6.68 -2.11 -15.26
N GLU A 26 -7.31 -1.14 -15.91
CA GLU A 26 -6.81 0.24 -15.85
C GLU A 26 -6.66 0.67 -14.38
N PRO A 27 -5.64 1.49 -14.05
CA PRO A 27 -5.46 2.06 -12.72
C PRO A 27 -6.71 2.76 -12.21
N TYR A 28 -7.03 2.53 -10.94
CA TYR A 28 -8.20 3.15 -10.29
C TYR A 28 -7.86 3.89 -8.99
N ILE A 29 -6.66 3.76 -8.42
CA ILE A 29 -6.19 4.57 -7.30
C ILE A 29 -4.70 4.83 -7.51
N ASN A 30 -4.29 6.09 -7.39
CA ASN A 30 -2.88 6.42 -7.20
C ASN A 30 -2.49 6.05 -5.77
N ALA A 31 -1.51 5.19 -5.67
CA ALA A 31 -0.87 4.77 -4.44
C ALA A 31 0.56 5.30 -4.39
N GLY A 32 1.25 4.94 -3.33
CA GLY A 32 2.64 5.30 -3.09
C GLY A 32 2.97 4.95 -1.66
N LEU A 33 4.17 4.45 -1.43
CA LEU A 33 4.60 4.04 -0.10
C LEU A 33 4.93 5.27 0.73
N VAL A 34 4.48 5.24 1.97
CA VAL A 34 4.80 6.22 2.99
C VAL A 34 5.39 5.55 4.23
N ILE A 35 6.11 6.34 5.00
CA ILE A 35 6.58 5.95 6.33
C ILE A 35 5.56 6.45 7.35
N ILE A 36 5.10 5.59 8.25
CA ILE A 36 4.22 5.92 9.36
C ILE A 36 4.98 5.73 10.67
N THR A 37 4.83 6.70 11.58
CA THR A 37 5.37 6.65 12.94
C THR A 37 4.30 6.93 13.98
N ARG A 38 4.61 6.75 15.28
CA ARG A 38 3.77 7.28 16.36
C ARG A 38 3.73 8.81 16.27
N ALA A 39 2.59 9.43 16.57
CA ALA A 39 2.40 10.87 16.40
C ALA A 39 3.49 11.73 17.08
N GLY A 40 3.96 11.32 18.27
CA GLY A 40 4.98 12.02 19.03
C GLY A 40 6.42 11.86 18.52
N GLU A 41 6.70 10.93 17.60
CA GLU A 41 8.07 10.60 17.19
C GLU A 41 8.70 11.70 16.32
N GLN A 42 9.91 12.17 16.63
CA GLN A 42 10.51 13.32 15.90
C GLN A 42 11.79 12.98 15.12
N GLY A 43 12.33 11.77 15.29
CA GLY A 43 13.63 11.39 14.77
C GLY A 43 13.62 10.79 13.35
N ILE A 44 12.45 10.47 12.79
CA ILE A 44 12.31 9.87 11.45
C ILE A 44 11.65 10.89 10.52
N LYS A 45 12.38 11.33 9.50
CA LYS A 45 11.94 12.32 8.50
C LYS A 45 11.90 11.77 7.07
N GLY A 46 12.58 10.65 6.84
CA GLY A 46 12.66 10.01 5.53
C GLY A 46 13.24 8.60 5.61
N PRO A 47 13.38 7.91 4.47
CA PRO A 47 13.97 6.57 4.38
C PRO A 47 15.36 6.44 5.03
N GLU A 48 16.20 7.46 4.91
CA GLU A 48 17.55 7.51 5.46
C GLU A 48 17.60 7.41 6.99
N ASP A 49 16.55 7.87 7.68
CA ASP A 49 16.44 7.84 9.15
C ASP A 49 15.97 6.46 9.68
N LEU A 50 15.74 5.48 8.79
CA LEU A 50 15.36 4.12 9.16
C LEU A 50 16.55 3.26 9.62
N ALA A 51 17.78 3.77 9.50
CA ALA A 51 18.95 3.13 10.08
C ALA A 51 18.81 3.00 11.61
N GLY A 52 19.09 1.81 12.14
CA GLY A 52 18.92 1.50 13.56
C GLY A 52 17.47 1.25 13.99
N LYS A 53 16.50 1.28 13.07
CA LYS A 53 15.06 1.15 13.38
C LYS A 53 14.55 -0.26 13.11
N ARG A 54 13.45 -0.61 13.79
CA ARG A 54 12.64 -1.80 13.51
C ARG A 54 11.43 -1.39 12.69
N LEU A 55 11.24 -2.05 11.56
CA LEU A 55 10.11 -1.81 10.67
C LEU A 55 9.04 -2.90 10.88
N ALA A 56 7.78 -2.52 10.69
CA ALA A 56 6.70 -3.47 10.51
C ALA A 56 6.01 -3.27 9.16
N VAL A 57 5.77 -4.36 8.44
CA VAL A 57 5.20 -4.36 7.08
C VAL A 57 4.20 -5.49 6.91
N GLN A 58 3.28 -5.35 5.97
CA GLN A 58 2.49 -6.48 5.51
C GLN A 58 3.33 -7.37 4.58
N ILE A 59 3.42 -8.66 4.87
CA ILE A 59 4.23 -9.61 4.09
C ILE A 59 3.80 -9.63 2.61
N ASN A 60 4.75 -9.69 1.69
CA ASN A 60 4.55 -9.71 0.23
C ASN A 60 3.84 -8.46 -0.35
N SER A 61 3.76 -7.37 0.42
CA SER A 61 3.35 -6.05 -0.09
C SER A 61 4.52 -5.33 -0.77
N THR A 62 4.24 -4.28 -1.54
CA THR A 62 5.30 -3.41 -2.07
C THR A 62 6.07 -2.70 -0.94
N GLY A 63 5.42 -2.45 0.21
CA GLY A 63 6.08 -1.93 1.41
C GLY A 63 7.11 -2.90 2.02
N ASP A 64 6.81 -4.20 2.02
CA ASP A 64 7.77 -5.25 2.42
C ASP A 64 8.96 -5.34 1.45
N LEU A 65 8.68 -5.32 0.14
CA LEU A 65 9.72 -5.32 -0.88
C LEU A 65 10.61 -4.07 -0.77
N ALA A 66 10.03 -2.89 -0.56
CA ALA A 66 10.77 -1.65 -0.37
C ALA A 66 11.61 -1.67 0.91
N ALA A 67 11.07 -2.15 2.03
CA ALA A 67 11.82 -2.29 3.27
C ALA A 67 13.01 -3.26 3.12
N THR A 68 12.79 -4.38 2.43
CA THR A 68 13.84 -5.38 2.14
C THR A 68 14.91 -4.78 1.24
N LYS A 69 14.52 -4.09 0.16
CA LYS A 69 15.45 -3.40 -0.74
C LYS A 69 16.29 -2.35 -0.03
N MET A 70 15.65 -1.52 0.81
CA MET A 70 16.34 -0.52 1.63
C MET A 70 17.41 -1.17 2.53
N GLN A 71 17.09 -2.32 3.13
CA GLN A 71 18.00 -3.05 4.02
C GLN A 71 19.14 -3.75 3.26
N GLU A 72 18.81 -4.50 2.22
CA GLU A 72 19.73 -5.45 1.59
C GLU A 72 20.49 -4.86 0.40
N GLU A 73 19.85 -4.01 -0.40
CA GLU A 73 20.45 -3.45 -1.63
C GLU A 73 20.99 -2.04 -1.42
N GLU A 74 20.28 -1.21 -0.67
CA GLU A 74 20.65 0.19 -0.42
C GLU A 74 21.50 0.36 0.86
N GLY A 75 21.62 -0.70 1.67
CA GLY A 75 22.50 -0.76 2.84
C GLY A 75 22.04 0.10 4.01
N ILE A 76 20.75 0.48 4.07
CA ILE A 76 20.17 1.16 5.23
C ILE A 76 20.18 0.16 6.38
N GLY A 77 20.84 0.52 7.49
CA GLY A 77 21.04 -0.35 8.66
C GLY A 77 19.78 -0.64 9.48
N ILE A 78 18.68 -1.04 8.84
CA ILE A 78 17.44 -1.48 9.47
C ILE A 78 17.73 -2.72 10.31
N VAL A 79 17.31 -2.69 11.57
CA VAL A 79 17.68 -3.71 12.57
C VAL A 79 16.78 -4.94 12.47
N ASP A 80 15.51 -4.74 12.11
CA ASP A 80 14.52 -5.81 11.97
C ASP A 80 13.40 -5.38 11.02
N ILE A 81 12.88 -6.32 10.22
CA ILE A 81 11.69 -6.15 9.39
C ILE A 81 10.67 -7.20 9.81
N LYS A 82 9.72 -6.79 10.64
CA LYS A 82 8.62 -7.62 11.12
C LYS A 82 7.53 -7.72 10.07
N ARG A 83 7.22 -8.95 9.66
CA ARG A 83 6.28 -9.23 8.57
C ARG A 83 4.99 -9.83 9.10
N PHE A 84 3.87 -9.24 8.70
CA PHE A 84 2.54 -9.65 9.18
C PHE A 84 1.61 -9.99 8.03
N ASN A 85 0.67 -10.91 8.27
CA ASN A 85 -0.32 -11.27 7.26
C ASN A 85 -1.38 -10.18 7.06
N GLN A 86 -1.85 -9.57 8.15
CA GLN A 86 -2.90 -8.54 8.10
C GLN A 86 -2.30 -7.14 8.05
N ALA A 87 -2.84 -6.27 7.21
CA ALA A 87 -2.39 -4.88 7.07
C ALA A 87 -2.57 -4.04 8.35
N THR A 88 -3.42 -4.47 9.28
CA THR A 88 -3.65 -3.80 10.58
C THR A 88 -2.58 -4.09 11.61
N ASP A 89 -1.91 -5.24 11.53
CA ASP A 89 -0.95 -5.70 12.55
C ASP A 89 0.30 -4.81 12.63
N PRO A 90 0.88 -4.31 11.51
CA PRO A 90 1.99 -3.36 11.56
C PRO A 90 1.69 -2.10 12.39
N PHE A 91 0.46 -1.57 12.30
CA PHE A 91 0.06 -0.42 13.10
C PHE A 91 -0.03 -0.76 14.59
N LEU A 92 -0.45 -1.97 14.94
CA LEU A 92 -0.49 -2.42 16.34
C LEU A 92 0.92 -2.52 16.92
N GLU A 93 1.88 -3.08 16.18
CA GLU A 93 3.29 -3.11 16.60
C GLU A 93 3.86 -1.70 16.79
N LEU A 94 3.52 -0.77 15.89
CA LEU A 94 3.93 0.62 15.98
C LEU A 94 3.36 1.30 17.23
N LYS A 95 2.07 1.08 17.51
CA LYS A 95 1.38 1.61 18.69
C LYS A 95 1.99 1.08 19.99
N ASN A 96 2.33 -0.20 20.03
CA ASN A 96 2.89 -0.87 21.21
C ASN A 96 4.38 -0.58 21.43
N GLY A 97 5.04 0.16 20.53
CA GLY A 97 6.49 0.41 20.60
C GLY A 97 7.34 -0.80 20.21
N ALA A 98 6.71 -1.84 19.67
CA ALA A 98 7.38 -3.05 19.20
C ALA A 98 7.99 -2.86 17.81
N ALA A 99 7.50 -1.88 17.04
CA ALA A 99 8.14 -1.34 15.84
C ALA A 99 8.34 0.18 15.98
N ASP A 100 9.30 0.73 15.25
CA ASP A 100 9.64 2.16 15.26
C ASP A 100 9.00 2.91 14.08
N ALA A 101 8.82 2.23 12.96
CA ALA A 101 8.06 2.73 11.81
C ALA A 101 7.33 1.61 11.06
N VAL A 102 6.33 2.00 10.27
CA VAL A 102 5.63 1.14 9.31
C VAL A 102 5.85 1.71 7.91
N VAL A 103 6.08 0.83 6.93
CA VAL A 103 6.13 1.21 5.51
C VAL A 103 4.91 0.60 4.82
N MET A 104 4.02 1.45 4.29
CA MET A 104 2.76 1.03 3.68
C MET A 104 2.18 2.09 2.75
N ASP A 105 1.24 1.67 1.91
CA ASP A 105 0.58 2.50 0.91
C ASP A 105 -0.21 3.66 1.54
N LEU A 106 -0.10 4.84 0.94
CA LEU A 106 -0.74 6.08 1.38
C LEU A 106 -2.27 5.95 1.58
N PRO A 107 -3.07 5.31 0.70
CA PRO A 107 -4.51 5.16 0.93
C PRO A 107 -4.84 4.39 2.22
N VAL A 108 -4.06 3.34 2.53
CA VAL A 108 -4.23 2.53 3.74
C VAL A 108 -3.78 3.31 4.98
N ALA A 109 -2.65 4.02 4.88
CA ALA A 109 -2.17 4.90 5.93
C ALA A 109 -3.21 5.99 6.27
N GLY A 110 -3.77 6.66 5.26
CA GLY A 110 -4.80 7.69 5.44
C GLY A 110 -6.06 7.14 6.12
N ALA A 111 -6.54 5.97 5.70
CA ALA A 111 -7.68 5.31 6.36
C ALA A 111 -7.37 5.01 7.84
N GLN A 112 -6.15 4.57 8.15
CA GLN A 112 -5.74 4.33 9.54
C GLN A 112 -5.64 5.63 10.35
N MET A 113 -5.19 6.74 9.77
CA MET A 113 -5.14 8.04 10.46
C MET A 113 -6.55 8.49 10.86
N LYS A 114 -7.52 8.33 9.94
CA LYS A 114 -8.95 8.62 10.21
C LYS A 114 -9.53 7.70 11.31
N ALA A 115 -9.17 6.40 11.27
CA ALA A 115 -9.65 5.43 12.24
C ALA A 115 -8.98 5.55 13.63
N SER A 116 -7.81 6.18 13.74
CA SER A 116 -7.08 6.35 14.99
C SER A 116 -6.48 7.77 15.12
N PRO A 117 -7.34 8.80 15.26
CA PRO A 117 -6.89 10.19 15.28
C PRO A 117 -5.85 10.44 16.37
N GLY A 118 -4.74 11.09 15.99
CA GLY A 118 -3.66 11.48 16.92
C GLY A 118 -2.77 10.35 17.44
N VAL A 119 -2.97 9.10 17.00
CA VAL A 119 -2.14 7.96 17.43
C VAL A 119 -0.88 7.85 16.56
N TYR A 120 -1.05 8.02 15.26
CA TYR A 120 -0.02 7.85 14.25
C TYR A 120 0.17 9.13 13.44
N LYS A 121 1.25 9.20 12.67
CA LYS A 121 1.43 10.21 11.65
C LYS A 121 2.16 9.65 10.44
N ILE A 122 1.83 10.19 9.27
CA ILE A 122 2.55 9.97 8.03
C ILE A 122 3.75 10.93 8.00
N ILE A 123 4.91 10.42 7.58
CA ILE A 123 6.15 11.17 7.43
C ILE A 123 6.33 11.51 5.96
N GLY A 124 6.52 12.81 5.68
CA GLY A 124 6.78 13.31 4.34
C GLY A 124 5.67 13.01 3.33
N GLU A 125 6.06 12.94 2.06
CA GLU A 125 5.21 12.52 0.95
C GLU A 125 5.47 11.04 0.62
N ALA A 126 4.65 10.47 -0.28
CA ALA A 126 4.93 9.15 -0.80
C ALA A 126 6.29 9.12 -1.53
N PHE A 127 7.14 8.15 -1.21
CA PHE A 127 8.48 8.01 -1.80
C PHE A 127 8.52 7.04 -2.98
N THR A 128 7.37 6.45 -3.34
CA THR A 128 7.18 5.71 -4.58
C THR A 128 5.96 6.23 -5.33
N THR A 129 5.93 5.99 -6.64
CA THR A 129 4.75 6.20 -7.48
C THR A 129 4.17 4.84 -7.81
N GLU A 130 3.01 4.54 -7.24
CA GLU A 130 2.36 3.24 -7.39
C GLU A 130 0.91 3.42 -7.83
N GLU A 131 0.34 2.39 -8.44
CA GLU A 131 -1.05 2.40 -8.88
C GLU A 131 -1.71 1.08 -8.50
N TYR A 132 -2.94 1.15 -8.01
CA TYR A 132 -3.74 -0.04 -7.79
C TYR A 132 -4.50 -0.44 -9.05
N GLY A 133 -4.53 -1.75 -9.29
CA GLY A 133 -5.32 -2.38 -10.34
C GLY A 133 -6.13 -3.55 -9.78
N LEU A 134 -7.24 -3.84 -10.45
CA LEU A 134 -7.98 -5.08 -10.22
C LEU A 134 -7.27 -6.19 -10.97
N ALA A 135 -6.87 -7.26 -10.28
CA ALA A 135 -6.12 -8.35 -10.91
C ALA A 135 -7.06 -9.49 -11.36
N LEU A 136 -6.85 -9.97 -12.57
CA LEU A 136 -7.59 -11.03 -13.23
C LEU A 136 -6.63 -12.05 -13.83
N ARG A 137 -7.09 -13.28 -14.06
CA ARG A 137 -6.29 -14.27 -14.79
C ARG A 137 -5.93 -13.78 -16.18
N LYS A 138 -4.76 -14.19 -16.66
CA LYS A 138 -4.26 -13.89 -18.01
C LYS A 138 -5.27 -14.25 -19.11
N SER A 139 -6.01 -15.34 -18.93
CA SER A 139 -7.02 -15.83 -19.85
C SER A 139 -8.33 -15.03 -19.86
N ASP A 140 -8.63 -14.26 -18.81
CA ASP A 140 -9.96 -13.67 -18.59
C ASP A 140 -10.10 -12.29 -19.26
N THR A 141 -9.70 -12.21 -20.54
CA THR A 141 -9.63 -10.96 -21.31
C THR A 141 -10.99 -10.29 -21.52
N GLU A 142 -12.05 -11.07 -21.74
CA GLU A 142 -13.41 -10.54 -21.86
C GLU A 142 -13.93 -9.93 -20.56
N LEU A 143 -13.59 -10.55 -19.41
CA LEU A 143 -13.94 -10.00 -18.11
C LEU A 143 -13.15 -8.73 -17.82
N LEU A 144 -11.85 -8.72 -18.16
CA LEU A 144 -11.01 -7.53 -18.06
C LEU A 144 -11.58 -6.35 -18.85
N LYS A 145 -12.01 -6.58 -20.09
CA LYS A 145 -12.67 -5.55 -20.92
C LYS A 145 -13.93 -5.00 -20.26
N LYS A 146 -14.77 -5.88 -19.68
CA LYS A 146 -15.97 -5.46 -18.95
C LYS A 146 -15.63 -4.64 -17.70
N VAL A 147 -14.60 -5.03 -16.95
CA VAL A 147 -14.11 -4.29 -15.78
C VAL A 147 -13.63 -2.90 -16.19
N ASN A 148 -12.79 -2.79 -17.23
CA ASN A 148 -12.29 -1.50 -17.70
C ASN A 148 -13.41 -0.58 -18.21
N ASN A 149 -14.40 -1.13 -18.93
CA ASN A 149 -15.57 -0.37 -19.35
C ASN A 149 -16.39 0.15 -18.16
N ALA A 150 -16.57 -0.67 -17.12
CA ALA A 150 -17.26 -0.24 -15.90
C ALA A 150 -16.50 0.86 -15.16
N LEU A 151 -15.17 0.72 -15.01
CA LEU A 151 -14.32 1.76 -14.42
C LEU A 151 -14.40 3.07 -15.21
N ALA A 152 -14.35 3.02 -16.54
CA ALA A 152 -14.49 4.19 -17.40
C ALA A 152 -15.87 4.86 -17.25
N ALA A 153 -16.94 4.08 -17.15
CA ALA A 153 -18.30 4.60 -16.93
C ALA A 153 -18.42 5.31 -15.57
N LEU A 154 -17.85 4.74 -14.50
CA LEU A 154 -17.82 5.34 -13.16
C LEU A 154 -17.03 6.66 -13.14
N LYS A 155 -15.92 6.74 -13.87
CA LYS A 155 -15.16 7.99 -14.03
C LYS A 155 -15.96 9.03 -14.81
N THR A 156 -16.60 8.63 -15.92
CA THR A 156 -17.34 9.54 -16.81
C THR A 156 -18.59 10.13 -16.15
N ASN A 157 -19.27 9.36 -15.30
CA ASN A 157 -20.51 9.81 -14.66
C ASN A 157 -20.30 10.47 -13.28
N GLY A 158 -19.04 10.69 -12.87
CA GLY A 158 -18.69 11.35 -11.60
C GLY A 158 -18.84 10.47 -10.35
N LYS A 159 -19.35 9.22 -10.47
CA LYS A 159 -19.50 8.33 -9.32
C LYS A 159 -18.16 7.91 -8.71
N TYR A 160 -17.13 7.81 -9.55
CA TYR A 160 -15.77 7.57 -9.08
C TYR A 160 -15.31 8.68 -8.12
N ASP A 161 -15.50 9.95 -8.49
CA ASP A 161 -15.06 11.09 -7.68
C ASP A 161 -15.85 11.16 -6.36
N GLU A 162 -17.16 10.89 -6.40
CA GLU A 162 -18.00 10.80 -5.20
C GLU A 162 -17.46 9.74 -4.22
N LEU A 163 -17.16 8.53 -4.72
CA LEU A 163 -16.60 7.45 -3.90
C LEU A 163 -15.21 7.81 -3.39
N TYR A 164 -14.36 8.39 -4.25
CA TYR A 164 -13.02 8.79 -3.86
C TYR A 164 -13.06 9.82 -2.72
N GLN A 165 -13.93 10.83 -2.82
CA GLN A 165 -14.11 11.81 -1.75
C GLN A 165 -14.62 11.12 -0.48
N GLN A 166 -15.67 10.32 -0.57
CA GLN A 166 -16.26 9.64 0.60
C GLN A 166 -15.24 8.87 1.44
N TYR A 167 -14.28 8.18 0.80
CA TYR A 167 -13.31 7.34 1.51
C TYR A 167 -11.97 8.06 1.76
N PHE A 168 -11.47 8.84 0.80
CA PHE A 168 -10.12 9.41 0.82
C PHE A 168 -10.08 10.93 0.87
N GLY A 169 -11.20 11.61 0.67
CA GLY A 169 -11.31 13.07 0.82
C GLY A 169 -11.04 13.53 2.25
N GLU A 170 -10.62 14.78 2.38
CA GLU A 170 -10.48 15.47 3.68
C GLU A 170 -11.85 15.79 4.31
#